data_AF-A0A7C8YCF0-F1
#
_entry.id   AF-A0A7C8YCF0-F1
#
_cell.length_a   1.000
_cell.length_b   1.000
_cell.length_c   1.000
_cell.angle_alpha   90.00
_cell.angle_beta   90.00
_cell.angle_gamma   90.00
#
_symmetry.space_group_name_H-M   'P 1'
#
loop_
_entity.id
_entity.type
_entity.pdbx_description
1 polymer ?
#
loop_
_entity_poly.entity_id
_entity_poly.type
_entity_poly.pdbx_seq_one_letter_code
_entity_poly.pdbx_strand_id
1 'polypeptide(L)'
;REKNVIKPAPGKRSCNCRNEVYHRQIGPGMYQQITEQVCDKCQNVKFEREGYSLTVEIEKGMKDGQEISFYEDGEPKIDGEAGDLKFRICRAPHDVFKREGNDLHASINITL
;
A
#
# COMPACT_ATOMS: atom_id res chain seq x y z
N ARG A 1 -4.50 -14.49 -1.16
CA ARG A 1 -3.32 -13.67 -0.79
C ARG A 1 -3.34 -13.47 0.72
N GLU A 2 -2.18 -13.53 1.38
CA GLU A 2 -2.09 -13.05 2.77
C GLU A 2 -1.98 -11.52 2.77
N LYS A 3 -2.84 -10.85 3.54
CA LYS A 3 -2.84 -9.40 3.72
C LYS A 3 -2.70 -9.11 5.22
N ASN A 4 -1.88 -8.11 5.56
CA ASN A 4 -1.87 -7.60 6.92
C ASN A 4 -3.16 -6.82 7.17
N VAL A 5 -3.78 -7.05 8.33
CA VAL A 5 -4.96 -6.32 8.80
C VAL A 5 -4.62 -5.68 10.15
N ILE A 6 -5.06 -4.43 10.36
CA ILE A 6 -4.88 -3.73 11.63
C ILE A 6 -5.91 -4.25 12.62
N LYS A 7 -5.45 -4.83 13.73
CA LYS A 7 -6.29 -5.26 14.85
C LYS A 7 -5.98 -4.47 16.12
N PRO A 8 -6.99 -4.22 16.97
CA PRO A 8 -6.75 -3.59 18.27
C PRO A 8 -5.86 -4.47 19.14
N ALA A 9 -4.91 -3.84 19.83
CA ALA A 9 -4.02 -4.47 20.79
C ALA A 9 -4.20 -3.80 22.16
N PRO A 10 -3.91 -4.50 23.27
CA PRO A 10 -3.97 -3.90 24.60
C PRO A 10 -2.94 -2.76 24.75
N GLY A 11 -3.30 -1.77 25.56
CA GLY A 11 -2.48 -0.59 25.85
C GLY A 11 -2.83 0.65 25.00
N LYS A 12 -2.07 1.72 25.21
CA LYS A 12 -2.16 2.97 24.43
C LYS A 12 -0.80 3.27 23.80
N ARG A 13 -0.81 3.84 22.61
CA ARG A 13 0.39 4.30 21.89
C ARG A 13 0.38 5.83 21.77
N SER A 14 1.56 6.43 21.71
CA SER A 14 1.71 7.86 21.40
C SER A 14 1.43 8.11 19.92
N CYS A 15 0.55 9.04 19.60
CA CYS A 15 0.16 9.44 18.25
C CYS A 15 0.03 10.97 18.17
N ASN A 16 -0.13 11.52 16.96
CA ASN A 16 -0.35 12.95 16.73
C ASN A 16 0.66 13.88 17.43
N CYS A 17 1.92 13.47 17.50
CA CYS A 17 2.95 14.20 18.23
C CYS A 17 3.18 15.58 17.60
N ARG A 18 3.17 16.63 18.43
CA ARG A 18 3.46 18.01 18.04
C ARG A 18 4.43 18.66 19.02
N ASN A 19 5.19 19.62 18.52
CA ASN A 19 6.08 20.41 19.37
C ASN A 19 5.30 21.60 19.93
N GLU A 20 5.22 21.68 21.26
CA GLU A 20 4.64 22.80 21.97
C GLU A 20 5.75 23.63 22.62
N VAL A 21 5.68 24.94 22.44
CA VAL A 21 6.65 25.88 22.98
C VAL A 21 6.02 26.58 24.17
N TYR A 22 6.66 26.51 25.33
CA TYR A 22 6.24 27.24 26.51
C TYR A 22 7.40 27.98 27.17
N HIS A 23 7.08 29.06 27.86
CA HIS A 23 8.05 29.85 28.60
C HIS A 23 8.09 29.34 30.05
N ARG A 24 9.26 28.92 30.52
CA ARG A 24 9.50 28.55 31.92
C ARG A 24 10.35 29.64 32.57
N GLN A 25 9.85 30.22 33.67
CA GLN A 25 10.62 31.17 34.46
C GLN A 25 11.66 30.41 35.31
N ILE A 26 12.94 30.78 35.17
CA ILE A 26 14.06 30.16 35.90
C ILE A 26 14.52 31.05 37.04
N GLY A 27 14.21 32.34 36.98
CA GLY A 27 14.47 33.30 38.03
C GLY A 27 13.73 34.62 37.81
N PRO A 28 13.90 35.61 38.71
CA PRO A 28 13.33 36.94 38.53
C PRO A 28 13.83 37.56 37.22
N GLY A 29 12.93 37.81 36.26
CA GLY A 29 13.26 38.37 34.95
C GLY A 29 13.91 37.41 33.93
N MET A 30 14.19 36.15 34.29
CA MET A 30 14.77 35.15 33.38
C MET A 30 13.72 34.13 32.93
N TYR A 31 13.35 34.17 31.65
CA TYR A 31 12.45 33.21 31.01
C TYR A 31 13.23 32.37 29.99
N GLN A 32 13.09 31.06 30.06
CA GLN A 32 13.59 30.13 29.04
C GLN A 32 12.43 29.65 28.19
N GLN A 33 12.57 29.78 26.88
CA GLN A 33 11.68 29.15 25.93
C GLN A 33 12.09 27.67 25.80
N ILE A 34 11.22 26.77 26.28
CA ILE A 34 11.41 25.32 26.20
C ILE A 34 10.50 24.80 25.10
N THR A 35 11.02 23.89 24.28
CA THR A 35 10.24 23.14 23.30
C THR A 35 10.07 21.72 23.81
N GLU A 36 8.83 21.28 23.99
CA GLU A 36 8.50 19.92 24.45
C GLU A 36 7.62 19.23 23.41
N GLN A 37 7.91 17.95 23.14
CA GLN A 37 7.13 17.15 22.22
C GLN A 37 5.96 16.52 22.98
N VAL A 38 4.75 16.97 22.69
CA VAL A 38 3.50 16.48 23.30
C VAL A 38 2.82 15.56 22.30
N CYS A 39 2.42 14.37 22.75
CA CYS A 39 1.72 13.37 21.92
C CYS A 39 0.39 12.97 22.58
N ASP A 40 -0.61 12.70 21.75
CA ASP A 40 -1.88 12.13 22.17
C ASP A 40 -1.72 10.63 22.50
N LYS A 41 -2.62 10.08 23.32
CA LYS A 41 -2.66 8.63 23.63
C LYS A 41 -3.75 7.91 22.84
N CYS A 42 -3.41 7.43 21.64
CA CYS A 42 -4.28 6.60 20.79
C CYS A 42 -4.35 5.15 21.27
N GLN A 43 -5.37 4.43 20.79
CA GLN A 43 -5.48 2.98 20.99
C GLN A 43 -4.31 2.25 20.32
N ASN A 44 -3.76 1.27 21.02
CA ASN A 44 -2.71 0.43 20.46
C ASN A 44 -3.27 -0.52 19.40
N VAL A 45 -2.49 -0.77 18.36
CA VAL A 45 -2.87 -1.65 17.25
C VAL A 45 -1.70 -2.55 16.86
N LYS A 46 -2.00 -3.73 16.31
CA LYS A 46 -1.03 -4.68 15.78
C LYS A 46 -1.42 -5.07 14.36
N PHE A 47 -0.44 -5.52 13.58
CA PHE A 47 -0.68 -6.16 12.29
C PHE A 47 -0.86 -7.65 12.48
N GLU A 48 -1.87 -8.22 11.83
CA GLU A 48 -2.11 -9.67 11.78
C GLU A 48 -2.28 -10.11 10.33
N ARG A 49 -1.66 -11.23 9.95
CA ARG A 49 -1.79 -11.78 8.60
C ARG A 49 -3.07 -12.57 8.49
N GLU A 50 -3.94 -12.16 7.58
CA GLU A 50 -5.18 -12.86 7.25
C GLU A 50 -5.21 -13.24 5.77
N GLY A 51 -5.80 -14.40 5.47
CA GLY A 51 -6.02 -14.85 4.11
C GLY A 51 -7.22 -14.13 3.49
N TYR A 52 -6.99 -13.44 2.38
CA TYR A 52 -8.00 -12.70 1.62
C TYR A 52 -8.00 -13.13 0.15
N SER A 53 -9.18 -13.30 -0.44
CA SER A 53 -9.39 -13.64 -1.85
C SER A 53 -9.87 -12.41 -2.63
N LEU A 54 -9.22 -12.13 -3.75
CA LEU A 54 -9.61 -11.11 -4.71
C LEU A 54 -10.01 -11.78 -6.00
N THR A 55 -11.16 -11.38 -6.55
CA THR A 55 -11.60 -11.82 -7.87
C THR A 55 -11.18 -10.76 -8.89
N VAL A 56 -10.41 -11.18 -9.89
CA VAL A 56 -9.99 -10.32 -11.00
C VAL A 56 -10.59 -10.90 -12.27
N GLU A 57 -11.37 -10.09 -12.99
CA GLU A 57 -11.96 -10.47 -14.27
C GLU A 57 -11.06 -10.00 -15.41
N ILE A 58 -10.63 -10.95 -16.25
CA ILE A 58 -9.81 -10.67 -17.43
C ILE A 58 -10.71 -10.70 -18.66
N GLU A 59 -10.98 -9.53 -19.22
CA GLU A 59 -11.79 -9.40 -20.42
C GLU A 59 -11.06 -9.86 -21.69
N LYS A 60 -11.83 -10.30 -22.67
CA LYS A 60 -11.31 -10.72 -23.96
C LYS A 60 -10.60 -9.55 -24.65
N GLY A 61 -9.39 -9.80 -25.13
CA GLY A 61 -8.62 -8.80 -25.85
C GLY A 61 -7.76 -7.89 -24.97
N MET A 62 -7.80 -8.01 -23.64
CA MET A 62 -6.89 -7.30 -22.74
C MET A 62 -5.42 -7.40 -23.20
N LYS A 63 -4.72 -6.28 -23.09
CA LYS A 63 -3.36 -6.12 -23.61
C LYS A 63 -2.32 -6.53 -22.57
N ASP A 64 -1.15 -6.92 -23.07
CA ASP A 64 0.00 -7.11 -22.20
C ASP A 64 0.40 -5.78 -21.57
N GLY A 65 0.70 -5.81 -20.27
CA GLY A 65 1.03 -4.63 -19.47
C GLY A 65 -0.15 -3.77 -19.04
N GLN A 66 -1.39 -4.12 -19.39
CA GLN A 66 -2.58 -3.42 -18.89
C GLN A 66 -2.71 -3.58 -17.37
N GLU A 67 -3.10 -2.50 -16.68
CA GLU A 67 -3.23 -2.46 -15.22
C GLU A 67 -4.70 -2.48 -14.79
N ILE A 68 -5.00 -3.25 -13.74
CA ILE A 68 -6.27 -3.24 -13.01
C ILE A 68 -5.96 -2.79 -11.57
N SER A 69 -6.53 -1.66 -11.16
CA SER A 69 -6.30 -1.06 -9.84
C SER A 69 -7.41 -1.39 -8.85
N PHE A 70 -7.03 -1.85 -7.66
CA PHE A 70 -7.90 -1.96 -6.50
C PHE A 70 -7.50 -0.88 -5.50
N TYR A 71 -8.40 0.09 -5.32
CA TYR A 71 -8.20 1.22 -4.42
C TYR A 71 -8.12 0.75 -2.97
N GLU A 72 -7.18 1.30 -2.21
CA GLU A 72 -6.98 1.04 -0.77
C GLU A 72 -6.76 -0.44 -0.40
N ASP A 73 -6.49 -1.31 -1.37
CA ASP A 73 -6.28 -2.74 -1.13
C ASP A 73 -4.80 -3.13 -0.93
N GLY A 74 -3.91 -2.16 -0.84
CA GLY A 74 -2.50 -2.30 -0.54
C GLY A 74 -2.20 -2.64 0.92
N GLU A 75 -0.98 -2.36 1.36
CA GLU A 75 -0.61 -2.58 2.77
C GLU A 75 -1.26 -1.51 3.67
N PRO A 76 -1.86 -1.91 4.80
CA PRO A 76 -2.43 -0.95 5.72
C PRO A 76 -1.35 -0.15 6.44
N LYS A 77 -1.59 1.14 6.63
CA LYS A 77 -0.74 2.04 7.38
C LYS A 77 -1.43 2.45 8.68
N ILE A 78 -0.66 2.52 9.77
CA ILE A 78 -1.19 3.03 11.03
C ILE A 78 -1.33 4.56 10.91
N ASP A 79 -2.49 5.10 11.30
CA ASP A 79 -2.84 6.53 11.19
C ASP A 79 -2.77 7.08 9.76
N GLY A 80 -3.06 6.24 8.76
CA GLY A 80 -3.11 6.66 7.36
C GLY A 80 -3.94 5.73 6.50
N GLU A 81 -4.20 6.15 5.27
CA GLU A 81 -4.90 5.35 4.27
C GLU A 81 -4.00 4.21 3.77
N ALA A 82 -4.63 3.10 3.40
CA ALA A 82 -3.93 2.00 2.75
C ALA A 82 -3.54 2.39 1.32
N GLY A 83 -2.41 1.85 0.83
CA GLY A 83 -2.02 2.05 -0.56
C GLY A 83 -2.94 1.32 -1.54
N ASP A 84 -2.67 1.47 -2.84
CA ASP A 84 -3.41 0.76 -3.88
C ASP A 84 -2.72 -0.56 -4.27
N LEU A 85 -3.52 -1.53 -4.71
CA LEU A 85 -3.03 -2.76 -5.33
C LEU A 85 -3.23 -2.70 -6.84
N LYS A 86 -2.14 -2.79 -7.59
CA LYS A 86 -2.18 -2.80 -9.06
C LYS A 86 -1.81 -4.18 -9.58
N PHE A 87 -2.76 -4.80 -10.30
CA PHE A 87 -2.49 -6.01 -11.06
C PHE A 87 -2.07 -5.64 -12.47
N ARG A 88 -0.87 -6.05 -12.86
CA ARG A 88 -0.39 -5.93 -14.22
C ARG A 88 -0.60 -7.25 -14.95
N ILE A 89 -1.30 -7.20 -16.06
CA ILE A 89 -1.51 -8.37 -16.91
C ILE A 89 -0.20 -8.66 -17.64
N CYS A 90 0.34 -9.85 -17.44
CA CYS A 90 1.52 -10.33 -18.16
C CYS A 90 1.10 -11.50 -19.06
N ARG A 91 1.34 -11.35 -20.36
CA ARG A 91 1.10 -12.39 -21.34
C ARG A 91 2.14 -13.50 -21.19
N ALA A 92 1.68 -14.71 -20.93
CA ALA A 92 2.54 -15.88 -20.98
C ALA A 92 3.03 -16.11 -22.43
N PRO A 93 4.32 -16.45 -22.64
CA PRO A 93 4.81 -16.85 -23.96
C PRO A 93 4.06 -18.10 -24.43
N HIS A 94 3.80 -18.17 -25.73
CA HIS A 94 3.13 -19.30 -26.37
C HIS A 94 4.06 -19.89 -27.43
N ASP A 95 4.13 -21.23 -27.51
CA ASP A 95 5.13 -21.93 -28.33
C ASP A 95 5.01 -21.63 -29.83
N VAL A 96 3.78 -21.45 -30.31
CA VAL A 96 3.48 -21.26 -31.73
C VAL A 96 3.19 -19.80 -32.10
N PHE A 97 2.61 -19.03 -31.17
CA PHE A 97 2.00 -17.74 -31.48
C PHE A 97 2.68 -16.61 -30.74
N LYS A 98 3.05 -15.56 -31.47
CA LYS A 98 3.46 -14.28 -30.92
C LYS A 98 2.36 -13.26 -31.18
N ARG A 99 1.76 -12.72 -30.11
CA ARG A 99 0.75 -11.67 -30.22
C ARG A 99 1.43 -10.30 -30.31
N GLU A 100 1.09 -9.49 -31.30
CA GLU A 100 1.50 -8.09 -31.41
C GLU A 100 0.25 -7.23 -31.57
N GLY A 101 -0.06 -6.40 -30.56
CA GLY A 101 -1.33 -5.67 -30.52
C GLY A 101 -2.55 -6.60 -30.55
N ASN A 102 -3.31 -6.50 -31.64
CA ASN A 102 -4.52 -7.29 -31.89
C ASN A 102 -4.27 -8.49 -32.83
N ASP A 103 -3.05 -8.65 -33.32
CA ASP A 103 -2.70 -9.67 -34.31
C ASP A 103 -1.91 -10.83 -33.69
N LEU A 104 -1.99 -12.00 -34.33
CA LEU A 104 -1.24 -13.20 -33.97
C LEU A 104 -0.32 -13.59 -35.12
N HIS A 105 0.99 -13.67 -34.85
CA HIS A 105 2.00 -14.13 -35.78
C HIS A 105 2.40 -15.57 -35.44
N ALA A 106 2.57 -16.40 -36.46
CA ALA A 106 3.15 -17.74 -36.36
C ALA A 106 4.13 -17.97 -37.52
N SER A 107 5.24 -18.63 -37.22
CA SER A 107 6.23 -19.01 -38.23
C SER A 107 6.09 -20.51 -38.51
N ILE A 108 5.78 -20.87 -39.75
CA ILE A 108 5.58 -22.26 -40.17
C ILE A 108 6.58 -22.58 -41.28
N ASN A 109 7.32 -23.68 -41.12
CA ASN A 109 8.19 -24.21 -42.15
C ASN A 109 7.39 -25.14 -43.06
N ILE A 110 7.40 -24.86 -44.37
CA ILE A 110 6.66 -25.64 -45.37
C ILE A 110 7.67 -26.30 -46.31
N THR A 111 7.41 -27.53 -46.73
CA THR A 111 8.21 -28.26 -47.71
C THR A 111 7.88 -27.79 -49.13
N LEU A 112 8.90 -27.79 -50.01
CA LEU A 112 8.77 -27.49 -51.44
C LEU A 112 8.10 -28.62 -52.22
#